data_AF-A0A7C4MUH6-F1
#
_entry.id   AF-A0A7C4MUH6-F1
#
_cell.length_a   1.000
_cell.length_b   1.000
_cell.length_c   1.000
_cell.angle_alpha   90.00
_cell.angle_beta   90.00
_cell.angle_gamma   90.00
#
_symmetry.space_group_name_H-M   'P 1'
#
loop_
_entity.id
_entity.type
_entity.pdbx_description
1 polymer ?
#
loop_
_entity_poly.entity_id
_entity_poly.type
_entity_poly.pdbx_seq_one_letter_code
_entity_poly.pdbx_strand_id
1 'polypeptide(L)'
;MTYWVYILLSETSSRYYCGHTENLERRLKEHNDGNRPGEKWTCKFHGPWGLVWKTPCVSRSEAMRLESQIKKRGIERYLSAAPQPAESRQRRD
;
A
#
# COMPACT_ATOMS: atom_id res chain seq x y z
N MET A 1 18.75 -4.07 -8.22
CA MET A 1 17.40 -4.62 -7.97
C MET A 1 16.51 -3.45 -7.56
N THR A 2 15.41 -3.23 -8.27
CA THR A 2 14.49 -2.11 -8.00
C THR A 2 13.49 -2.53 -6.93
N TYR A 3 13.35 -1.72 -5.88
CA TYR A 3 12.34 -1.89 -4.86
C TYR A 3 11.17 -0.95 -5.11
N TRP A 4 9.99 -1.29 -4.60
CA TRP A 4 8.80 -0.47 -4.72
C TRP A 4 8.23 -0.26 -3.33
N VAL A 5 8.02 1.01 -2.96
CA VAL A 5 7.22 1.35 -1.78
C VAL A 5 5.81 1.62 -2.25
N TYR A 6 4.85 1.05 -1.54
CA TYR A 6 3.45 1.13 -1.90
C TYR A 6 2.58 1.44 -0.70
N ILE A 7 1.45 2.08 -0.99
CA ILE A 7 0.40 2.37 -0.04
C ILE A 7 -0.89 1.77 -0.60
N LEU A 8 -1.50 0.90 0.19
CA LEU A 8 -2.81 0.32 -0.07
C LEU A 8 -3.84 0.97 0.85
N LEU A 9 -5.04 1.17 0.35
CA LEU A 9 -6.21 1.54 1.13
C LEU A 9 -7.16 0.35 1.11
N SER A 10 -7.53 -0.13 2.30
CA SER A 10 -8.64 -1.07 2.42
C SER A 10 -9.94 -0.28 2.26
N GLU A 11 -10.71 -0.56 1.21
CA GLU A 11 -12.00 0.12 1.00
C GLU A 11 -13.00 -0.22 2.12
N THR A 12 -12.93 -1.44 2.65
CA THR A 12 -13.85 -1.94 3.68
C THR A 12 -13.59 -1.32 5.06
N SER A 13 -12.32 -1.13 5.43
CA SER A 13 -11.94 -0.66 6.76
C SER A 13 -11.42 0.79 6.78
N SER A 14 -11.30 1.42 5.60
CA SER A 14 -10.65 2.73 5.42
C SER A 14 -9.26 2.81 6.06
N ARG A 15 -8.57 1.66 6.17
CA ARG A 15 -7.23 1.58 6.76
C ARG A 15 -6.18 1.64 5.68
N TYR A 16 -5.16 2.46 5.93
CA TYR A 16 -3.98 2.52 5.10
C TYR A 16 -2.95 1.48 5.53
N TYR A 17 -2.40 0.78 4.55
CA TYR A 17 -1.26 -0.10 4.71
C TYR A 17 -0.10 0.44 3.88
N CYS A 18 1.07 0.58 4.49
CA CYS A 18 2.28 0.92 3.77
C CYS A 18 3.32 -0.17 3.96
N GLY A 19 4.00 -0.50 2.87
CA GLY A 19 5.05 -1.51 2.86
C GLY A 19 5.94 -1.34 1.64
N HIS A 20 6.98 -2.15 1.58
CA HIS A 20 7.86 -2.22 0.42
C HIS A 20 7.95 -3.66 -0.12
N THR A 21 8.10 -3.80 -1.43
CA THR A 21 8.25 -5.09 -2.11
C THR A 21 9.08 -4.91 -3.37
N GLU A 22 9.68 -5.97 -3.87
CA GLU A 22 10.28 -5.97 -5.21
C GLU A 22 9.21 -6.15 -6.30
N ASN A 23 8.13 -6.86 -5.98
CA ASN A 23 7.06 -7.21 -6.91
C ASN A 23 5.69 -6.79 -6.37
N LEU A 24 5.20 -5.63 -6.83
CA LEU A 24 3.97 -5.01 -6.35
C LEU A 24 2.71 -5.75 -6.82
N GLU A 25 2.68 -6.14 -8.09
CA GLU A 25 1.54 -6.86 -8.66
C GLU A 25 1.32 -8.22 -8.00
N ARG A 26 2.42 -8.95 -7.77
CA ARG A 26 2.38 -10.22 -7.03
C ARG A 26 1.83 -10.00 -5.62
N ARG A 27 2.33 -8.98 -4.92
CA ARG A 27 1.91 -8.66 -3.55
C ARG A 27 0.45 -8.23 -3.45
N LEU A 28 -0.04 -7.46 -4.42
CA LEU A 28 -1.43 -7.03 -4.48
C LEU A 28 -2.36 -8.21 -4.76
N LYS A 29 -1.99 -9.09 -5.71
CA LYS A 29 -2.72 -10.35 -5.94
C LYS A 29 -2.74 -11.21 -4.68
N GLU A 30 -1.60 -11.37 -4.00
CA GLU A 30 -1.51 -12.12 -2.74
C GLU A 30 -2.43 -11.54 -1.65
N HIS A 31 -2.53 -10.20 -1.54
CA HIS A 31 -3.42 -9.54 -0.59
C HIS A 31 -4.91 -9.63 -0.94
N ASN A 32 -5.27 -9.69 -2.22
CA ASN A 32 -6.67 -9.81 -2.66
C ASN A 32 -7.15 -11.27 -2.81
N ASP A 33 -6.24 -12.22 -3.03
CA ASP A 33 -6.57 -13.65 -3.21
C ASP A 33 -6.95 -14.33 -1.90
N GLY A 34 -6.57 -13.77 -0.74
CA GLY A 34 -7.03 -14.17 0.60
C GLY A 34 -6.64 -15.59 1.06
N ASN A 35 -6.08 -16.41 0.16
CA ASN A 35 -6.05 -17.86 0.31
C ASN A 35 -4.68 -18.43 0.75
N ARG A 36 -3.83 -17.63 1.44
CA ARG A 36 -2.52 -18.11 1.91
C ARG A 36 -2.45 -18.31 3.42
N PRO A 37 -2.15 -19.53 3.90
CA PRO A 37 -1.87 -19.80 5.30
C PRO A 37 -0.50 -19.19 5.67
N GLY A 38 -0.51 -18.01 6.31
CA GLY A 38 0.71 -17.36 6.80
C GLY A 38 0.59 -15.85 6.99
N GLU A 39 -0.29 -15.19 6.23
CA GLU A 39 -0.49 -13.75 6.31
C GLU A 39 -1.58 -13.41 7.35
N LYS A 40 -1.27 -13.70 8.62
CA LYS A 40 -2.18 -13.60 9.78
C LYS A 40 -2.89 -12.24 9.94
N TRP A 41 -2.34 -11.17 9.34
CA TRP A 41 -2.92 -9.83 9.42
C TRP A 41 -3.90 -9.53 8.26
N THR A 42 -3.59 -9.99 7.05
CA THR A 42 -4.40 -9.70 5.85
C THR A 42 -5.63 -10.59 5.75
N CYS A 43 -5.56 -11.84 6.23
CA CYS A 43 -6.74 -12.71 6.37
C CYS A 43 -7.75 -12.21 7.43
N LYS A 44 -7.40 -11.20 8.23
CA LYS A 44 -8.31 -10.61 9.23
C LYS A 44 -9.13 -9.45 8.66
N PHE A 45 -8.67 -8.85 7.56
CA PHE A 45 -9.33 -7.75 6.86
C PHE A 45 -9.54 -8.16 5.40
N HIS A 46 -10.52 -9.05 5.19
CA HIS A 46 -11.01 -9.41 3.86
C HIS A 46 -11.68 -8.17 3.25
N GLY A 47 -10.95 -7.46 2.41
CA GLY A 47 -11.49 -6.35 1.66
C GLY A 47 -10.63 -6.11 0.43
N PRO A 48 -11.20 -5.51 -0.63
CA PRO A 48 -10.39 -5.09 -1.76
C PRO A 48 -9.35 -4.08 -1.27
N TRP A 49 -8.09 -4.41 -1.48
CA TRP A 49 -6.98 -3.50 -1.27
C TRP A 49 -6.80 -2.69 -2.54
N GLY A 50 -7.18 -1.41 -2.48
CA GLY A 50 -6.94 -0.45 -3.55
C GLY A 50 -5.52 0.09 -3.47
N LEU A 51 -4.76 0.00 -4.57
CA LEU A 51 -3.46 0.65 -4.66
C LEU A 51 -3.64 2.15 -4.87
N VAL A 52 -3.38 2.96 -3.84
CA VAL A 52 -3.52 4.43 -3.91
C VAL A 52 -2.23 5.13 -4.30
N TRP A 53 -1.08 4.53 -3.98
CA TRP A 53 0.21 5.15 -4.27
C TRP A 53 1.32 4.10 -4.38
N LYS A 54 2.25 4.33 -5.30
CA LYS A 54 3.48 3.54 -5.44
C LYS A 54 4.62 4.42 -5.92
N THR A 55 5.83 4.12 -5.45
CA THR A 55 7.05 4.73 -5.96
C THR A 55 8.15 3.69 -6.15
N PRO A 56 8.92 3.74 -7.26
CA PRO A 56 10.12 2.95 -7.41
C PRO A 56 11.26 3.55 -6.58
N CYS A 57 12.08 2.67 -6.00
CA CYS A 57 13.27 2.99 -5.23
C CYS A 57 14.44 2.16 -5.75
N VAL A 58 15.61 2.79 -5.85
CA VAL A 58 16.81 2.15 -6.44
C VAL A 58 17.45 1.14 -5.48
N SER A 59 17.17 1.25 -4.17
CA SER A 59 17.75 0.38 -3.14
C SER A 59 16.78 0.11 -1.99
N ARG A 60 16.97 -1.04 -1.32
CA ARG A 60 16.19 -1.42 -0.13
C ARG A 60 16.27 -0.35 0.97
N SER A 61 17.46 0.19 1.20
CA SER A 61 17.69 1.23 2.22
C SER A 61 16.87 2.49 1.96
N GLU A 62 16.76 2.89 0.68
CA GLU A 62 15.90 4.01 0.27
C GLU A 62 14.42 3.70 0.52
N ALA A 63 13.97 2.50 0.13
CA ALA A 63 12.60 2.05 0.36
C ALA A 63 12.25 2.05 1.86
N MET A 64 13.14 1.54 2.72
CA MET A 64 12.95 1.53 4.17
C MET A 64 12.93 2.94 4.77
N ARG A 65 13.82 3.83 4.31
CA ARG A 65 13.83 5.24 4.74
C ARG A 65 12.53 5.94 4.36
N LEU A 66 12.05 5.73 3.14
CA LEU A 66 10.82 6.33 2.65
C LEU A 66 9.60 5.77 3.39
N GLU A 67 9.53 4.46 3.60
CA GLU A 67 8.48 3.83 4.43
C GLU A 67 8.45 4.41 5.85
N SER A 68 9.62 4.53 6.50
CA SER A 68 9.73 5.09 7.85
C SER A 68 9.31 6.56 7.89
N GLN A 69 9.67 7.36 6.88
CA GLN A 69 9.25 8.74 6.76
C GLN A 69 7.72 8.87 6.62
N ILE A 70 7.11 8.02 5.77
CA ILE A 70 5.65 7.97 5.61
C ILE A 70 4.99 7.61 6.94
N LYS A 71 5.46 6.55 7.61
CA LYS A 71 4.93 6.12 8.91
C LYS A 71 5.06 7.21 9.99
N LYS A 72 6.19 7.92 10.02
CA LYS A 72 6.43 9.04 10.96
C LYS A 72 5.53 10.24 10.69
N ARG A 73 5.32 10.60 9.43
CA ARG A 73 4.46 11.74 9.04
C ARG A 73 2.97 11.44 9.19
N GLY A 74 2.59 10.17 9.12
CA GLY A 74 1.22 9.70 8.98
C GLY A 74 0.88 9.50 7.51
N ILE A 75 0.38 8.30 7.17
CA ILE A 75 0.11 7.90 5.79
C ILE A 75 -0.91 8.83 5.14
N GLU A 76 -1.99 9.16 5.85
CA GLU A 76 -3.03 10.10 5.40
C GLU A 76 -2.48 11.46 5.03
N ARG A 77 -1.63 12.03 5.90
CA ARG A 77 -1.04 13.35 5.71
C ARG A 77 -0.01 13.36 4.59
N TYR A 78 0.71 12.25 4.41
CA TYR A 78 1.62 12.08 3.28
C TYR A 78 0.85 12.00 1.95
N LEU A 79 -0.21 11.19 1.89
CA LEU A 79 -1.06 11.07 0.70
C LEU A 79 -1.71 12.40 0.33
N SER A 80 -2.20 13.17 1.32
CA SER A 80 -2.78 14.50 1.07
C SER A 80 -1.79 15.49 0.43
N ALA A 81 -0.48 15.35 0.72
CA ALA A 81 0.57 16.19 0.16
C ALA A 81 1.21 15.60 -1.11
N ALA A 82 1.07 14.29 -1.34
CA ALA A 82 1.59 13.62 -2.52
C ALA A 82 0.64 13.83 -3.70
N PRO A 83 1.15 14.01 -4.93
CA PRO A 83 0.31 14.02 -6.11
C PRO A 83 -0.38 12.65 -6.22
N GLN A 84 -1.68 12.63 -5.97
CA GLN A 84 -2.49 11.42 -6.11
C GLN A 84 -2.51 11.03 -7.60
N PRO A 85 -2.19 9.77 -7.97
CA PRO A 85 -2.55 9.30 -9.30
C PRO A 85 -4.07 9.43 -9.43
N ALA A 86 -4.51 10.11 -10.48
CA ALA A 86 -5.89 10.49 -10.71
C ALA A 86 -6.77 9.26 -11.03
N GLU A 87 -7.05 8.40 -10.07
CA GLU A 87 -8.01 7.32 -10.23
C GLU A 87 -9.01 7.27 -9.07
N SER A 88 -10.25 7.56 -9.45
CA SER A 88 -11.46 7.00 -8.86
C SER A 88 -11.90 7.57 -7.50
N ARG A 89 -12.38 8.82 -7.56
CA ARG A 89 -13.59 9.24 -6.85
C ARG A 89 -14.71 8.23 -7.16
N GLN A 90 -14.85 7.17 -6.37
CA GLN A 90 -16.10 6.44 -6.27
C GLN A 90 -16.73 6.80 -4.93
N ARG A 91 -17.39 7.97 -4.90
CA ARG A 91 -18.47 8.20 -3.96
C ARG A 91 -19.58 7.19 -4.29
N ARG A 92 -20.06 6.47 -3.29
CA ARG A 92 -21.42 5.91 -3.20
C ARG A 92 -21.79 6.04 -1.73
N ASP A 93 -22.48 7.14 -1.40
CA ASP A 93 -23.95 7.25 -1.26
C ASP A 93 -24.41 6.61 0.06
#